data_AF-A0A0D0IPZ1-F1
#
_entry.id   AF-A0A0D0IPZ1-F1
#
_cell.length_a   1.000
_cell.length_b   1.000
_cell.length_c   1.000
_cell.angle_alpha   90.00
_cell.angle_beta   90.00
_cell.angle_gamma   90.00
#
_symmetry.space_group_name_H-M   'P 1'
#
loop_
_entity.id
_entity.type
_entity.pdbx_description
1 polymer ?
#
loop_
_entity_poly.entity_id
_entity_poly.type
_entity_poly.pdbx_seq_one_letter_code
_entity_poly.pdbx_strand_id
1 'polypeptide(L)'
;MGEEISPLPKRMRLTGDRFNGGRLPFDALIELERYQEAVRLVARQRWTTENPGKDLPVDFDEGTGLVIESLRDGSAELLIGPEQTQIYAEYAQQATDAITAAIDAAYSDRDNDDYDPADIDYAAREQLAQLGSSLAPGQALELYPHGNDQEPLIIDVESRAVGAGNLLIETFFIEPTVIVKPGLETRSDVRLGQIIELNTNKFSFILKLKSGEECRGQFKKSPELLDDFINVLDTEEEGPIVRVLGDVQFKGDSPWRITAVSAVERLSFDNHPWERQLTELADLMNQWGEQGDERAISFTALDAAQSILADVNATDDAAPGVYPLETGGLLIEWSNSESLTSIEISPDATFELFKIKRDQRQGELSETPNIADVQAFMKEATR
;
A
#
# COMPACT_ATOMS: atom_id res chain seq x y z
N MET A 1 -24.20 2.43 45.80
CA MET A 1 -24.15 0.97 45.64
C MET A 1 -24.35 0.73 44.16
N GLY A 2 -23.26 0.77 43.38
CA GLY A 2 -23.32 0.39 41.97
C GLY A 2 -23.33 -1.12 41.92
N GLU A 3 -24.24 -1.70 41.14
CA GLU A 3 -24.19 -3.12 40.84
C GLU A 3 -22.84 -3.40 40.17
N GLU A 4 -22.03 -4.23 40.83
CA GLU A 4 -20.80 -4.78 40.27
C GLU A 4 -21.25 -5.73 39.16
N ILE A 5 -21.34 -5.22 37.93
CA ILE A 5 -21.64 -6.05 36.76
C ILE A 5 -20.39 -6.92 36.57
N SER A 6 -20.41 -8.12 37.14
CA SER A 6 -19.39 -9.12 36.84
C SER A 6 -19.48 -9.43 35.34
N PRO A 7 -18.36 -9.35 34.60
CA PRO A 7 -18.35 -9.66 33.18
C PRO A 7 -18.86 -11.09 32.96
N LEU A 8 -19.78 -11.25 31.99
CA LEU A 8 -20.34 -12.56 31.67
C LEU A 8 -19.30 -13.40 30.90
N PRO A 9 -19.09 -14.67 31.27
CA PRO A 9 -18.15 -15.53 30.56
C PRO A 9 -18.65 -15.82 29.14
N LYS A 10 -17.71 -15.82 28.19
CA LYS A 10 -17.93 -16.14 26.79
C LYS A 10 -17.80 -17.64 26.56
N ARG A 11 -18.72 -18.20 25.79
CA ARG A 11 -18.69 -19.61 25.39
C ARG A 11 -17.80 -19.80 24.16
N MET A 12 -16.99 -20.85 24.19
CA MET A 12 -16.17 -21.34 23.08
C MET A 12 -16.30 -22.87 23.03
N ARG A 13 -16.36 -23.48 21.83
CA ARG A 13 -16.47 -24.94 21.73
C ARG A 13 -15.58 -25.48 20.61
N LEU A 14 -14.76 -26.49 20.92
CA LEU A 14 -13.96 -27.21 19.93
C LEU A 14 -14.64 -28.53 19.58
N THR A 15 -15.03 -28.71 18.32
CA THR A 15 -15.80 -29.86 17.81
C THR A 15 -14.99 -30.75 16.87
N GLY A 16 -15.39 -32.03 16.80
CA GLY A 16 -14.73 -33.08 16.01
C GLY A 16 -14.32 -34.28 16.87
N ASP A 17 -13.98 -35.39 16.23
CA ASP A 17 -13.80 -36.70 16.89
C ASP A 17 -12.84 -36.69 18.08
N ARG A 18 -11.76 -35.91 18.01
CA ARG A 18 -10.75 -35.82 19.07
C ARG A 18 -11.22 -35.05 20.30
N PHE A 19 -12.26 -34.24 20.16
CA PHE A 19 -12.84 -33.44 21.24
C PHE A 19 -14.05 -34.11 21.92
N ASN A 20 -14.49 -35.26 21.40
CA ASN A 20 -15.62 -36.00 21.93
C ASN A 20 -15.43 -36.40 23.41
N GLY A 21 -16.50 -36.27 24.19
CA GLY A 21 -16.49 -36.54 25.63
C GLY A 21 -15.67 -35.53 26.44
N GLY A 22 -15.68 -34.26 26.02
CA GLY A 22 -15.03 -33.16 26.76
C GLY A 22 -13.50 -33.20 26.72
N ARG A 23 -12.91 -33.91 25.74
CA ARG A 23 -11.45 -34.05 25.63
C ARG A 23 -10.85 -32.79 25.02
N LEU A 24 -9.82 -32.22 25.64
CA LEU A 24 -9.05 -31.12 25.10
C LEU A 24 -7.59 -31.56 24.87
N PRO A 25 -7.23 -31.97 23.65
CA PRO A 25 -5.86 -32.30 23.28
C PRO A 25 -4.90 -31.13 23.54
N PHE A 26 -3.66 -31.41 23.95
CA PHE A 26 -2.67 -30.38 24.28
C PHE A 26 -2.34 -29.46 23.10
N ASP A 27 -2.32 -29.99 21.88
CA ASP A 27 -2.05 -29.22 20.67
C ASP A 27 -3.19 -28.23 20.35
N ALA A 28 -4.41 -28.45 20.87
CA ALA A 28 -5.52 -27.50 20.74
C ALA A 28 -5.45 -26.34 21.74
N LEU A 29 -4.58 -26.41 22.76
CA LEU A 29 -4.37 -25.29 23.70
C LEU A 29 -3.79 -24.06 23.01
N ILE A 30 -3.11 -24.23 21.88
CA ILE A 30 -2.60 -23.11 21.07
C ILE A 30 -3.70 -22.16 20.63
N GLU A 31 -4.93 -22.64 20.44
CA GLU A 31 -6.06 -21.79 20.07
C GLU A 31 -6.46 -20.88 21.23
N LEU A 32 -6.38 -21.38 22.47
CA LEU A 32 -6.65 -20.59 23.68
C LEU A 32 -5.53 -19.58 23.94
N GLU A 33 -4.28 -19.98 23.72
CA GLU A 33 -3.12 -19.10 23.84
C GLU A 33 -3.20 -17.92 22.86
N ARG A 34 -3.52 -18.18 21.58
CA ARG A 34 -3.72 -17.13 20.56
C ARG A 34 -4.87 -16.19 20.91
N TYR A 35 -5.99 -16.75 21.38
CA TYR A 35 -7.13 -15.95 21.82
C TYR A 35 -6.74 -15.02 22.98
N GLN A 36 -6.03 -15.54 23.99
CA GLN A 36 -5.54 -14.73 25.11
C GLN A 36 -4.54 -13.66 24.67
N GLU A 37 -3.62 -13.98 23.76
CA GLU A 37 -2.64 -13.01 23.27
C GLU A 37 -3.31 -11.87 22.49
N ALA A 38 -4.31 -12.18 21.66
CA ALA A 38 -5.12 -11.16 20.99
C ALA A 38 -5.82 -10.23 22.01
N VAL A 39 -6.40 -10.78 23.08
CA VAL A 39 -7.00 -9.98 24.17
C VAL A 39 -5.96 -9.06 24.81
N ARG A 40 -4.76 -9.56 25.13
CA ARG A 40 -3.69 -8.76 25.74
C ARG A 40 -3.24 -7.61 24.83
N LEU A 41 -3.04 -7.87 23.55
CA LEU A 41 -2.63 -6.85 22.58
C LEU A 41 -3.66 -5.71 22.51
N VAL A 42 -4.94 -6.05 22.38
CA VAL A 42 -6.02 -5.05 22.34
C VAL A 42 -6.16 -4.31 23.67
N ALA A 43 -6.02 -5.01 24.80
CA ALA A 43 -6.07 -4.40 26.12
C ALA A 43 -4.93 -3.37 26.31
N ARG A 44 -3.70 -3.70 25.88
CA ARG A 44 -2.55 -2.77 25.92
C ARG A 44 -2.80 -1.56 25.04
N GLN A 45 -3.36 -1.74 23.84
CA GLN A 45 -3.69 -0.65 22.92
C GLN A 45 -4.68 0.32 23.58
N ARG A 46 -5.75 -0.19 24.20
CA ARG A 46 -6.74 0.63 24.91
C ARG A 46 -6.12 1.38 26.08
N TRP A 47 -5.35 0.69 26.93
CA TRP A 47 -4.67 1.33 28.06
C TRP A 47 -3.74 2.47 27.60
N THR A 48 -2.95 2.23 26.56
CA THR A 48 -2.00 3.22 26.00
C THR A 48 -2.72 4.43 25.40
N THR A 49 -3.87 4.21 24.76
CA THR A 49 -4.71 5.27 24.19
C THR A 49 -5.28 6.17 25.28
N GLU A 50 -5.72 5.59 26.40
CA GLU A 50 -6.25 6.34 27.54
C GLU A 50 -5.17 6.97 28.42
N ASN A 51 -3.94 6.44 28.40
CA ASN A 51 -2.81 6.89 29.20
C ASN A 51 -1.62 7.35 28.34
N PRO A 52 -1.78 8.40 27.51
CA PRO A 52 -0.74 8.84 26.60
C PRO A 52 0.51 9.28 27.37
N GLY A 53 1.67 8.76 26.97
CA GLY A 53 2.98 9.10 27.54
C GLY A 53 3.29 8.44 28.89
N LYS A 54 2.48 7.48 29.35
CA LYS A 54 2.83 6.62 30.49
C LYS A 54 3.31 5.25 30.00
N ASP A 55 4.26 4.67 30.73
CA ASP A 55 4.70 3.30 30.49
C ASP A 55 3.66 2.29 30.97
N LEU A 56 3.48 1.19 30.22
CA LEU A 56 2.58 0.11 30.59
C LEU A 56 2.96 -0.48 31.96
N PRO A 57 1.99 -0.73 32.87
CA PRO A 57 2.25 -1.37 34.15
C PRO A 57 2.89 -2.75 33.96
N VAL A 58 3.86 -3.09 34.82
CA VAL A 58 4.63 -4.35 34.71
C VAL A 58 3.73 -5.58 34.89
N ASP A 59 2.67 -5.44 35.66
CA ASP A 59 1.66 -6.46 35.97
C ASP A 59 0.45 -6.45 35.02
N PHE A 60 0.47 -5.64 33.97
CA PHE A 60 -0.71 -5.44 33.10
C PHE A 60 -1.15 -6.72 32.37
N ASP A 61 -0.19 -7.50 31.86
CA ASP A 61 -0.50 -8.75 31.14
C ASP A 61 -1.02 -9.87 32.05
N GLU A 62 -0.54 -9.87 33.30
CA GLU A 62 -1.07 -10.73 34.34
C GLU A 62 -2.51 -10.28 34.64
N GLY A 63 -2.69 -8.97 34.82
CA GLY A 63 -3.95 -8.31 35.14
C GLY A 63 -5.04 -8.28 34.05
N THR A 64 -4.75 -8.82 32.86
CA THR A 64 -5.68 -8.95 31.73
C THR A 64 -5.84 -10.41 31.28
N GLY A 65 -5.43 -11.36 32.13
CA GLY A 65 -5.49 -12.78 31.85
C GLY A 65 -6.92 -13.32 31.73
N LEU A 66 -7.08 -14.36 30.91
CA LEU A 66 -8.31 -15.12 30.79
C LEU A 66 -8.19 -16.46 31.51
N VAL A 67 -9.30 -16.93 32.06
CA VAL A 67 -9.40 -18.24 32.73
C VAL A 67 -10.53 -19.07 32.15
N ILE A 68 -10.34 -20.39 32.12
CA ILE A 68 -11.41 -21.34 31.84
C ILE A 68 -12.21 -21.54 33.12
N GLU A 69 -13.40 -20.97 33.19
CA GLU A 69 -14.29 -21.10 34.36
C GLU A 69 -14.91 -22.50 34.47
N SER A 70 -15.21 -23.11 33.33
CA SER A 70 -15.69 -24.50 33.30
C SER A 70 -15.43 -25.16 31.95
N LEU A 71 -15.29 -26.49 31.98
CA LEU A 71 -15.22 -27.37 30.82
C LEU A 71 -16.41 -28.35 30.90
N ARG A 72 -17.22 -28.43 29.85
CA ARG A 72 -18.43 -29.28 29.81
C ARG A 72 -18.32 -30.41 28.79
N ASP A 73 -19.12 -31.46 28.99
CA ASP A 73 -19.27 -32.57 28.06
C ASP A 73 -20.05 -32.17 26.81
N GLY A 74 -19.60 -32.62 25.63
CA GLY A 74 -20.31 -32.43 24.36
C GLY A 74 -19.50 -31.69 23.29
N SER A 75 -18.31 -32.22 22.94
CA SER A 75 -17.20 -31.46 22.35
C SER A 75 -16.61 -30.50 23.40
N ALA A 76 -15.33 -30.14 23.33
CA ALA A 76 -14.68 -29.41 24.43
C ALA A 76 -15.25 -27.98 24.53
N GLU A 77 -16.30 -27.83 25.34
CA GLU A 77 -17.03 -26.58 25.58
C GLU A 77 -16.43 -25.87 26.79
N LEU A 78 -15.95 -24.66 26.54
CA LEU A 78 -15.23 -23.81 27.47
C LEU A 78 -16.07 -22.58 27.77
N LEU A 79 -16.21 -22.24 29.05
CA LEU A 79 -16.61 -20.90 29.47
C LEU A 79 -15.35 -20.13 29.85
N ILE A 80 -15.08 -19.04 29.14
CA ILE A 80 -13.88 -18.23 29.30
C ILE A 80 -14.28 -16.86 29.85
N GLY A 81 -13.64 -16.43 30.93
CA GLY A 81 -13.88 -15.13 31.55
C GLY A 81 -12.57 -14.48 31.99
N PRO A 82 -12.59 -13.18 32.33
CA PRO A 82 -11.43 -12.53 32.93
C PRO A 82 -11.14 -13.13 34.30
N GLU A 83 -9.87 -13.15 34.69
CA GLU A 83 -9.48 -13.57 36.03
C GLU A 83 -10.01 -12.55 37.06
N GLN A 84 -11.05 -12.94 37.82
CA GLN A 84 -11.99 -12.10 38.59
C GLN A 84 -11.40 -11.16 39.67
N THR A 85 -10.09 -10.97 39.76
CA THR A 85 -9.43 -10.22 40.85
C THR A 85 -8.53 -9.08 40.38
N GLN A 86 -8.59 -8.69 39.11
CA GLN A 86 -7.55 -7.85 38.52
C GLN A 86 -7.97 -6.40 38.28
N ILE A 87 -7.04 -5.50 38.56
CA ILE A 87 -7.13 -4.03 38.42
C ILE A 87 -7.49 -3.62 36.97
N TYR A 88 -7.26 -4.51 36.00
CA TYR A 88 -7.46 -4.26 34.57
C TYR A 88 -8.54 -5.17 33.94
N ALA A 89 -9.42 -5.77 34.73
CA ALA A 89 -10.50 -6.65 34.24
C ALA A 89 -11.41 -5.97 33.20
N GLU A 90 -11.63 -4.65 33.33
CA GLU A 90 -12.37 -3.87 32.35
C GLU A 90 -11.68 -3.84 30.97
N TYR A 91 -10.36 -3.69 30.92
CA TYR A 91 -9.61 -3.74 29.67
C TYR A 91 -9.66 -5.13 29.03
N ALA A 92 -9.58 -6.20 29.83
CA ALA A 92 -9.73 -7.57 29.34
C ALA A 92 -11.14 -7.81 28.75
N GLN A 93 -12.18 -7.29 29.40
CA GLN A 93 -13.55 -7.40 28.91
C GLN A 93 -13.74 -6.63 27.60
N GLN A 94 -13.36 -5.34 27.56
CA GLN A 94 -13.46 -4.52 26.36
C GLN A 94 -12.65 -5.10 25.20
N ALA A 95 -11.46 -5.64 25.48
CA ALA A 95 -10.65 -6.33 24.48
C ALA A 95 -11.33 -7.59 23.97
N THR A 96 -11.91 -8.40 24.87
CA THR A 96 -12.68 -9.60 24.50
C THR A 96 -13.85 -9.27 23.59
N ASP A 97 -14.60 -8.21 23.89
CA ASP A 97 -15.72 -7.78 23.06
C ASP A 97 -15.25 -7.27 21.69
N ALA A 98 -14.18 -6.48 21.64
CA ALA A 98 -13.60 -5.99 20.38
C ALA A 98 -13.08 -7.12 19.48
N ILE A 99 -12.35 -8.11 20.03
CA ILE A 99 -11.89 -9.25 19.22
C ILE A 99 -13.07 -10.13 18.77
N THR A 100 -14.12 -10.26 19.60
CA THR A 100 -15.30 -11.03 19.24
C THR A 100 -16.03 -10.38 18.07
N ALA A 101 -16.19 -9.06 18.09
CA ALA A 101 -16.76 -8.29 16.99
C ALA A 101 -15.91 -8.41 15.70
N ALA A 102 -14.59 -8.39 15.84
CA ALA A 102 -13.68 -8.54 14.70
C ALA A 102 -13.77 -9.92 14.04
N ILE A 103 -13.79 -10.97 14.85
CA ILE A 103 -13.93 -12.35 14.37
C ILE A 103 -15.30 -12.54 13.73
N ASP A 104 -16.35 -12.01 14.32
CA ASP A 104 -17.69 -12.04 13.74
C ASP A 104 -17.72 -11.33 12.38
N ALA A 105 -17.22 -10.09 12.29
CA ALA A 105 -17.13 -9.35 11.03
C ALA A 105 -16.31 -10.11 9.96
N ALA A 106 -15.20 -10.75 10.36
CA ALA A 106 -14.32 -11.44 9.42
C ALA A 106 -14.89 -12.75 8.85
N TYR A 107 -15.76 -13.43 9.59
CA TYR A 107 -16.25 -14.76 9.24
C TYR A 107 -17.75 -14.80 8.91
N SER A 108 -18.47 -13.72 9.17
CA SER A 108 -19.88 -13.55 8.81
C SER A 108 -20.02 -12.77 7.50
N ASP A 109 -20.89 -13.22 6.59
CA ASP A 109 -21.32 -12.44 5.39
C ASP A 109 -22.24 -11.24 5.75
N ARG A 110 -22.14 -10.73 6.99
CA ARG A 110 -23.00 -9.66 7.51
C ARG A 110 -22.18 -8.41 7.71
N ASP A 111 -22.66 -7.30 7.18
CA ASP A 111 -22.15 -5.98 7.55
C ASP A 111 -22.33 -5.81 9.06
N ASN A 112 -21.21 -5.72 9.78
CA ASN A 112 -21.20 -5.52 11.22
C ASN A 112 -21.01 -4.03 11.50
N ASP A 113 -22.12 -3.28 11.53
CA ASP A 113 -22.15 -1.84 11.80
C ASP A 113 -21.47 -1.46 13.14
N ASP A 114 -21.32 -2.42 14.07
CA ASP A 114 -20.75 -2.21 15.40
C ASP A 114 -19.24 -2.45 15.49
N TYR A 115 -18.57 -2.86 14.38
CA TYR A 115 -17.14 -3.11 14.36
C TYR A 115 -16.34 -1.94 13.77
N ASP A 116 -15.48 -1.30 14.57
CA ASP A 116 -14.48 -0.33 14.08
C ASP A 116 -13.13 -1.03 13.85
N PRO A 117 -12.54 -0.99 12.65
CA PRO A 117 -11.23 -1.59 12.37
C PRO A 117 -10.09 -0.99 13.21
N ALA A 118 -10.27 0.23 13.71
CA ALA A 118 -9.33 0.89 14.59
C ALA A 118 -9.33 0.32 16.02
N ASP A 119 -10.37 -0.43 16.42
CA ASP A 119 -10.48 -1.02 17.75
C ASP A 119 -9.45 -2.11 18.02
N ILE A 120 -8.90 -2.73 16.97
CA ILE A 120 -7.87 -3.77 17.10
C ILE A 120 -6.68 -3.52 16.14
N ASP A 121 -5.46 -3.55 16.68
CA ASP A 121 -4.27 -3.36 15.88
C ASP A 121 -3.95 -4.56 14.96
N TYR A 122 -2.94 -4.39 14.10
CA TYR A 122 -2.50 -5.42 13.17
C TYR A 122 -1.96 -6.67 13.90
N ALA A 123 -1.28 -6.50 15.05
CA ALA A 123 -0.69 -7.63 15.77
C ALA A 123 -1.78 -8.54 16.36
N ALA A 124 -2.85 -7.95 16.91
CA ALA A 124 -4.02 -8.67 17.38
C ALA A 124 -4.71 -9.40 16.22
N ARG A 125 -4.90 -8.74 15.08
CA ARG A 125 -5.47 -9.37 13.86
C ARG A 125 -4.63 -10.56 13.38
N GLU A 126 -3.31 -10.47 13.47
CA GLU A 126 -2.41 -11.58 13.11
C GLU A 126 -2.58 -12.79 14.04
N GLN A 127 -2.79 -12.58 15.34
CA GLN A 127 -3.12 -13.68 16.27
C GLN A 127 -4.46 -14.33 15.93
N LEU A 128 -5.48 -13.51 15.67
CA LEU A 128 -6.83 -13.98 15.32
C LEU A 128 -6.85 -14.75 13.99
N ALA A 129 -6.08 -14.30 12.99
CA ALA A 129 -5.98 -14.96 11.68
C ALA A 129 -5.36 -16.37 11.78
N GLN A 130 -4.66 -16.67 12.87
CA GLN A 130 -4.12 -17.99 13.12
C GLN A 130 -5.10 -18.92 13.85
N LEU A 131 -6.22 -18.44 14.37
CA LEU A 131 -7.20 -19.28 15.04
C LEU A 131 -7.66 -20.43 14.12
N GLY A 132 -7.79 -21.60 14.72
CA GLY A 132 -8.16 -22.84 14.04
C GLY A 132 -7.00 -23.49 13.27
N SER A 133 -5.76 -23.00 13.37
CA SER A 133 -4.65 -23.62 12.63
C SER A 133 -4.26 -25.01 13.10
N SER A 134 -4.63 -25.40 14.33
CA SER A 134 -4.41 -26.75 14.85
C SER A 134 -5.51 -27.73 14.43
N LEU A 135 -6.57 -27.26 13.75
CA LEU A 135 -7.72 -28.06 13.37
C LEU A 135 -7.44 -28.91 12.12
N ALA A 136 -7.86 -30.17 12.16
CA ALA A 136 -7.86 -31.08 11.01
C ALA A 136 -9.23 -31.07 10.30
N PRO A 137 -9.35 -31.63 9.09
CA PRO A 137 -10.64 -31.77 8.42
C PRO A 137 -11.69 -32.46 9.30
N GLY A 138 -12.91 -31.92 9.33
CA GLY A 138 -13.99 -32.39 10.21
C GLY A 138 -13.91 -31.91 11.65
N GLN A 139 -13.02 -30.94 11.94
CA GLN A 139 -12.93 -30.25 13.23
C GLN A 139 -13.26 -28.78 13.05
N ALA A 140 -13.85 -28.17 14.09
CA ALA A 140 -14.16 -26.75 14.09
C ALA A 140 -13.94 -26.13 15.48
N LEU A 141 -13.69 -24.83 15.48
CA LEU A 141 -13.78 -23.96 16.64
C LEU A 141 -15.08 -23.15 16.49
N GLU A 142 -15.90 -23.17 17.51
CA GLU A 142 -17.15 -22.41 17.57
C GLU A 142 -17.05 -21.29 18.60
N LEU A 143 -17.46 -20.09 18.17
CA LEU A 143 -17.55 -18.89 19.00
C LEU A 143 -18.98 -18.39 19.03
N TYR A 144 -19.37 -17.73 20.11
CA TYR A 144 -20.76 -17.30 20.35
C TYR A 144 -20.84 -15.77 20.49
N PRO A 145 -20.61 -15.00 19.41
CA PRO A 145 -20.47 -13.55 19.48
C PRO A 145 -21.74 -12.84 19.97
N HIS A 146 -22.91 -13.34 19.58
CA HIS A 146 -24.21 -12.75 19.93
C HIS A 146 -24.84 -13.34 21.22
N GLY A 147 -24.06 -14.08 22.00
CA GLY A 147 -24.49 -14.67 23.27
C GLY A 147 -24.49 -16.19 23.25
N ASN A 148 -24.33 -16.78 24.44
CA ASN A 148 -24.02 -18.20 24.62
C ASN A 148 -25.12 -19.17 24.13
N ASP A 149 -26.35 -18.68 23.92
CA ASP A 149 -27.51 -19.46 23.44
C ASP A 149 -27.86 -19.18 21.96
N GLN A 150 -27.08 -18.36 21.26
CA GLN A 150 -27.28 -18.05 19.84
C GLN A 150 -26.53 -19.03 18.92
N GLU A 151 -26.78 -18.93 17.61
CA GLU A 151 -26.02 -19.71 16.62
C GLU A 151 -24.52 -19.38 16.70
N PRO A 152 -23.65 -20.42 16.69
CA PRO A 152 -22.23 -20.20 16.74
C PRO A 152 -21.69 -19.72 15.39
N LEU A 153 -20.67 -18.89 15.46
CA LEU A 153 -19.74 -18.69 14.38
C LEU A 153 -18.78 -19.89 14.30
N ILE A 154 -18.62 -20.47 13.11
CA ILE A 154 -17.84 -21.70 12.89
C ILE A 154 -16.54 -21.38 12.15
N ILE A 155 -15.41 -21.65 12.81
CA ILE A 155 -14.07 -21.59 12.25
C ILE A 155 -13.59 -23.03 12.02
N ASP A 156 -13.63 -23.48 10.77
CA ASP A 156 -13.11 -24.77 10.34
C ASP A 156 -11.99 -24.58 9.30
N VAL A 157 -11.49 -25.68 8.74
CA VAL A 157 -10.40 -25.63 7.75
C VAL A 157 -10.78 -24.83 6.50
N GLU A 158 -12.05 -24.83 6.10
CA GLU A 158 -12.53 -24.16 4.89
C GLU A 158 -12.79 -22.67 5.17
N SER A 159 -13.52 -22.34 6.24
CA SER A 159 -13.85 -20.95 6.58
C SER A 159 -12.63 -20.16 7.05
N ARG A 160 -11.63 -20.81 7.67
CA ARG A 160 -10.38 -20.17 8.10
C ARG A 160 -9.64 -19.48 6.98
N ALA A 161 -9.57 -20.07 5.78
CA ALA A 161 -8.83 -19.47 4.68
C ALA A 161 -9.40 -18.10 4.28
N VAL A 162 -10.73 -17.99 4.30
CA VAL A 162 -11.46 -16.75 3.99
C VAL A 162 -11.35 -15.77 5.17
N GLY A 163 -11.71 -16.19 6.38
CA GLY A 163 -11.72 -15.31 7.55
C GLY A 163 -10.33 -14.81 7.96
N ALA A 164 -9.28 -15.62 7.79
CA ALA A 164 -7.89 -15.16 7.99
C ALA A 164 -7.47 -14.15 6.92
N GLY A 165 -7.91 -14.33 5.67
CA GLY A 165 -7.73 -13.33 4.62
C GLY A 165 -8.38 -12.01 5.02
N ASN A 166 -9.64 -12.06 5.42
CA ASN A 166 -10.43 -10.92 5.88
C ASN A 166 -9.75 -10.18 7.05
N LEU A 167 -9.30 -10.90 8.09
CA LEU A 167 -8.53 -10.35 9.22
C LEU A 167 -7.25 -9.61 8.82
N LEU A 168 -6.59 -10.04 7.75
CA LEU A 168 -5.29 -9.50 7.33
C LEU A 168 -5.39 -8.48 6.18
N ILE A 169 -6.55 -8.35 5.55
CA ILE A 169 -6.80 -7.38 4.51
C ILE A 169 -7.28 -6.07 5.17
N GLU A 170 -6.44 -5.03 5.18
CA GLU A 170 -6.81 -3.69 5.70
C GLU A 170 -8.10 -3.12 5.07
N THR A 171 -8.44 -3.55 3.84
CA THR A 171 -9.65 -3.13 3.12
C THR A 171 -10.90 -3.94 3.45
N PHE A 172 -10.83 -5.07 4.16
CA PHE A 172 -12.01 -5.90 4.46
C PHE A 172 -12.90 -5.25 5.52
N PHE A 173 -12.34 -4.40 6.35
CA PHE A 173 -13.05 -3.84 7.50
C PHE A 173 -13.50 -2.39 7.31
N ILE A 174 -13.25 -1.77 6.16
CA ILE A 174 -13.65 -0.39 5.91
C ILE A 174 -14.91 -0.40 5.04
N GLU A 175 -16.08 -0.42 5.68
CA GLU A 175 -17.24 0.25 5.08
C GLU A 175 -17.00 1.77 5.09
N PRO A 176 -17.38 2.50 4.03
CA PRO A 176 -16.93 3.87 3.78
C PRO A 176 -17.68 4.88 4.67
N THR A 177 -17.36 4.93 5.96
CA THR A 177 -17.92 5.95 6.85
C THR A 177 -17.07 7.23 6.78
N VAL A 178 -17.64 8.22 6.12
CA VAL A 178 -17.17 9.59 6.00
C VAL A 178 -16.97 10.22 7.39
N ILE A 179 -15.73 10.25 7.89
CA ILE A 179 -15.32 11.13 8.98
C ILE A 179 -14.07 11.89 8.54
N VAL A 180 -14.23 13.19 8.31
CA VAL A 180 -13.20 14.11 7.83
C VAL A 180 -12.15 14.37 8.93
N LYS A 181 -10.97 13.77 8.80
CA LYS A 181 -9.68 14.20 9.38
C LYS A 181 -8.62 14.10 8.27
N PRO A 182 -7.58 14.96 8.27
CA PRO A 182 -6.97 15.52 7.06
C PRO A 182 -6.56 14.42 6.08
N GLY A 183 -7.21 14.48 4.91
CA GLY A 183 -7.49 13.36 4.02
C GLY A 183 -6.26 12.70 3.45
N LEU A 184 -6.26 11.37 3.52
CA LEU A 184 -5.43 10.56 2.65
C LEU A 184 -6.07 10.52 1.27
N GLU A 185 -5.55 11.30 0.33
CA GLU A 185 -6.02 11.30 -1.06
C GLU A 185 -5.24 10.22 -1.82
N THR A 186 -5.93 9.29 -2.47
CA THR A 186 -5.27 8.37 -3.41
C THR A 186 -5.49 8.90 -4.82
N ARG A 187 -4.40 9.12 -5.55
CA ARG A 187 -4.46 9.48 -6.97
C ARG A 187 -3.37 8.76 -7.75
N SER A 188 -3.62 8.53 -9.03
CA SER A 188 -2.59 8.05 -9.94
C SER A 188 -1.55 9.15 -10.13
N ASP A 189 -0.30 8.82 -9.84
CA ASP A 189 0.77 9.80 -9.76
C ASP A 189 2.13 9.20 -10.10
N VAL A 190 3.08 10.09 -10.40
CA VAL A 190 4.47 9.79 -10.73
C VAL A 190 5.36 10.19 -9.55
N ARG A 191 6.28 9.31 -9.18
CA ARG A 191 7.25 9.57 -8.11
C ARG A 191 8.68 9.31 -8.57
N LEU A 192 9.53 10.31 -8.40
CA LEU A 192 10.97 10.20 -8.61
C LEU A 192 11.72 9.98 -7.29
N GLY A 193 12.64 9.02 -7.30
CA GLY A 193 13.46 8.70 -6.13
C GLY A 193 14.45 7.58 -6.40
N GLN A 194 15.01 7.03 -5.34
CA GLN A 194 15.91 5.87 -5.38
C GLN A 194 15.28 4.72 -4.61
N ILE A 195 15.26 3.52 -5.18
CA ILE A 195 14.81 2.34 -4.44
C ILE A 195 15.96 1.90 -3.53
N ILE A 196 15.72 1.98 -2.22
CA ILE A 196 16.73 1.67 -1.19
C ILE A 196 16.48 0.34 -0.49
N GLU A 197 15.25 -0.20 -0.59
CA GLU A 197 14.89 -1.52 -0.08
C GLU A 197 13.91 -2.19 -1.04
N LEU A 198 14.11 -3.49 -1.31
CA LEU A 198 13.19 -4.33 -2.07
C LEU A 198 12.99 -5.66 -1.34
N ASN A 199 11.74 -6.00 -1.06
CA ASN A 199 11.34 -7.28 -0.50
C ASN A 199 10.54 -8.07 -1.53
N THR A 200 11.23 -9.01 -2.19
CA THR A 200 10.65 -9.84 -3.26
C THR A 200 9.59 -10.81 -2.75
N ASN A 201 9.64 -11.23 -1.49
CA ASN A 201 8.62 -12.12 -0.89
C ASN A 201 7.32 -11.38 -0.58
N LYS A 202 7.42 -10.11 -0.13
CA LYS A 202 6.26 -9.28 0.23
C LYS A 202 5.77 -8.39 -0.91
N PHE A 203 6.46 -8.37 -2.05
CA PHE A 203 6.23 -7.46 -3.17
C PHE A 203 6.16 -6.00 -2.71
N SER A 204 7.12 -5.59 -1.87
CA SER A 204 7.19 -4.26 -1.28
C SER A 204 8.56 -3.62 -1.47
N PHE A 205 8.62 -2.30 -1.46
CA PHE A 205 9.86 -1.54 -1.61
C PHE A 205 9.83 -0.24 -0.78
N ILE A 206 10.98 0.40 -0.60
CA ILE A 206 11.10 1.75 -0.06
C ILE A 206 11.75 2.63 -1.13
N LEU A 207 11.06 3.71 -1.49
CA LEU A 207 11.52 4.75 -2.41
C LEU A 207 11.95 5.98 -1.61
N LYS A 208 13.22 6.33 -1.67
CA LYS A 208 13.76 7.59 -1.14
C LYS A 208 13.54 8.69 -2.18
N LEU A 209 12.63 9.61 -1.90
CA LEU A 209 12.28 10.72 -2.79
C LEU A 209 13.41 11.74 -2.88
N LYS A 210 13.39 12.59 -3.90
CA LYS A 210 14.32 13.74 -4.02
C LYS A 210 14.29 14.68 -2.81
N SER A 211 13.15 14.78 -2.11
CA SER A 211 13.02 15.55 -0.87
C SER A 211 13.82 14.95 0.29
N GLY A 212 14.31 13.72 0.15
CA GLY A 212 14.95 12.92 1.20
C GLY A 212 13.96 12.08 2.01
N GLU A 213 12.65 12.25 1.81
CA GLU A 213 11.62 11.47 2.48
C GLU A 213 11.54 10.04 1.92
N GLU A 214 11.22 9.08 2.79
CA GLU A 214 11.02 7.70 2.39
C GLU A 214 9.52 7.42 2.20
N CYS A 215 9.18 6.91 1.02
CA CYS A 215 7.84 6.49 0.66
C CYS A 215 7.80 4.97 0.50
N ARG A 216 6.96 4.30 1.30
CA ARG A 216 6.79 2.85 1.21
C ARG A 216 5.89 2.50 0.04
N GLY A 217 6.25 1.47 -0.71
CA GLY A 217 5.50 1.02 -1.87
C GLY A 217 5.22 -0.47 -1.89
N GLN A 218 4.16 -0.86 -2.62
CA GLN A 218 3.85 -2.26 -2.89
C GLN A 218 3.45 -2.48 -4.35
N PHE A 219 3.85 -3.61 -4.91
CA PHE A 219 3.57 -4.02 -6.29
C PHE A 219 2.97 -5.43 -6.35
N LYS A 220 2.34 -5.90 -5.26
CA LYS A 220 1.67 -7.21 -5.19
C LYS A 220 0.58 -7.41 -6.26
N LYS A 221 -0.04 -6.32 -6.73
CA LYS A 221 -1.05 -6.32 -7.80
C LYS A 221 -0.44 -6.47 -9.20
N SER A 222 0.86 -6.24 -9.33
CA SER A 222 1.62 -6.25 -10.58
C SER A 222 2.93 -7.05 -10.39
N PRO A 223 2.84 -8.34 -9.98
CA PRO A 223 4.02 -9.15 -9.65
C PRO A 223 5.00 -9.32 -10.81
N GLU A 224 4.53 -9.16 -12.06
CA GLU A 224 5.35 -9.14 -13.27
C GLU A 224 6.40 -8.02 -13.29
N LEU A 225 6.19 -6.93 -12.53
CA LEU A 225 7.16 -5.84 -12.40
C LEU A 225 8.37 -6.21 -11.54
N LEU A 226 8.41 -7.40 -10.95
CA LEU A 226 9.53 -7.83 -10.11
C LEU A 226 10.87 -7.76 -10.87
N ASP A 227 10.89 -8.17 -12.13
CA ASP A 227 12.09 -8.12 -12.96
C ASP A 227 12.52 -6.66 -13.21
N ASP A 228 11.57 -5.76 -13.44
CA ASP A 228 11.84 -4.33 -13.60
C ASP A 228 12.41 -3.73 -12.31
N PHE A 229 11.83 -4.06 -11.15
CA PHE A 229 12.36 -3.67 -9.83
C PHE A 229 13.78 -4.18 -9.60
N ILE A 230 14.10 -5.39 -10.04
CA ILE A 230 15.45 -5.94 -9.95
C ILE A 230 16.40 -5.21 -10.91
N ASN A 231 15.96 -4.90 -12.13
CA ASN A 231 16.77 -4.24 -13.15
C ASN A 231 17.15 -2.80 -12.78
N VAL A 232 16.31 -2.12 -12.00
CA VAL A 232 16.59 -0.75 -11.53
C VAL A 232 17.42 -0.70 -10.24
N LEU A 233 17.61 -1.82 -9.55
CA LEU A 233 18.50 -1.89 -8.39
C LEU A 233 19.96 -1.98 -8.85
N ASP A 234 20.76 -1.02 -8.44
CA ASP A 234 22.21 -1.05 -8.65
C ASP A 234 22.94 -1.42 -7.36
N THR A 235 24.17 -1.92 -7.48
CA THR A 235 25.00 -2.36 -6.34
C THR A 235 25.75 -1.22 -5.65
N GLU A 236 25.57 0.02 -6.13
CA GLU A 236 26.21 1.21 -5.59
C GLU A 236 25.49 1.75 -4.34
N GLU A 237 26.23 2.51 -3.51
CA GLU A 237 25.80 2.98 -2.18
C GLU A 237 24.54 3.86 -2.22
N GLU A 238 24.29 4.54 -3.35
CA GLU A 238 23.06 5.25 -3.66
C GLU A 238 22.57 4.75 -5.03
N GLY A 239 21.51 3.94 -5.06
CA GLY A 239 20.94 3.39 -6.30
C GLY A 239 20.53 4.48 -7.31
N PRO A 240 20.31 4.13 -8.59
CA PRO A 240 19.98 5.09 -9.63
C PRO A 240 18.64 5.77 -9.36
N ILE A 241 18.45 6.96 -9.94
CA ILE A 241 17.14 7.61 -9.92
C ILE A 241 16.19 6.75 -10.75
N VAL A 242 15.05 6.43 -10.15
CA VAL A 242 13.96 5.70 -10.77
C VAL A 242 12.71 6.55 -10.77
N ARG A 243 11.86 6.25 -11.74
CA ARG A 243 10.51 6.75 -11.84
C ARG A 243 9.55 5.61 -11.53
N VAL A 244 8.63 5.87 -10.60
CA VAL A 244 7.58 4.93 -10.24
C VAL A 244 6.24 5.56 -10.58
N LEU A 245 5.47 4.90 -11.45
CA LEU A 245 4.10 5.27 -11.76
C LEU A 245 3.15 4.34 -11.01
N GLY A 246 2.11 4.90 -10.41
CA GLY A 246 1.11 4.09 -9.73
C GLY A 246 0.11 4.89 -8.90
N ASP A 247 -0.61 4.19 -8.03
CA ASP A 247 -1.59 4.80 -7.13
C ASP A 247 -0.90 5.23 -5.83
N VAL A 248 -0.79 6.53 -5.63
CA VAL A 248 -0.09 7.13 -4.48
C VAL A 248 -1.11 7.74 -3.53
N GLN A 249 -0.98 7.36 -2.26
CA GLN A 249 -1.69 7.98 -1.14
C GLN A 249 -0.91 9.18 -0.62
N PHE A 250 -1.60 10.27 -0.38
CA PHE A 250 -1.04 11.53 0.08
C PHE A 250 -1.65 11.97 1.38
N LYS A 251 -0.84 12.46 2.33
CA LYS A 251 -1.31 13.12 3.54
C LYS A 251 -1.15 14.63 3.37
N GLY A 252 -2.19 15.31 2.89
CA GLY A 252 -2.03 16.68 2.36
C GLY A 252 -1.27 16.63 1.03
N ASP A 253 -0.17 17.38 0.90
CA ASP A 253 0.65 17.37 -0.33
C ASP A 253 1.80 16.35 -0.29
N SER A 254 2.05 15.72 0.86
CA SER A 254 3.17 14.77 1.04
C SER A 254 2.76 13.35 0.68
N PRO A 255 3.52 12.64 -0.18
CA PRO A 255 3.27 11.25 -0.50
C PRO A 255 3.51 10.37 0.74
N TRP A 256 2.48 9.64 1.13
CA TRP A 256 2.51 8.74 2.28
C TRP A 256 2.88 7.31 1.88
N ARG A 257 2.24 6.77 0.83
CA ARG A 257 2.43 5.37 0.41
C ARG A 257 2.09 5.16 -1.07
N ILE A 258 2.86 4.32 -1.75
CA ILE A 258 2.54 3.82 -3.09
C ILE A 258 1.78 2.49 -2.93
N THR A 259 0.49 2.48 -3.26
CA THR A 259 -0.41 1.35 -2.98
C THR A 259 -0.52 0.35 -4.12
N ALA A 260 -0.21 0.79 -5.33
CA ALA A 260 -0.09 -0.03 -6.52
C ALA A 260 0.97 0.60 -7.44
N VAL A 261 1.70 -0.23 -8.18
CA VAL A 261 2.66 0.22 -9.18
C VAL A 261 2.20 -0.29 -10.54
N SER A 262 2.17 0.59 -11.52
CA SER A 262 1.87 0.26 -12.91
C SER A 262 3.13 0.24 -13.77
N ALA A 263 4.17 1.01 -13.42
CA ALA A 263 5.47 0.98 -14.07
C ALA A 263 6.59 1.41 -13.11
N VAL A 264 7.77 0.85 -13.31
CA VAL A 264 9.01 1.30 -12.68
C VAL A 264 10.11 1.39 -13.74
N GLU A 265 10.77 2.52 -13.81
CA GLU A 265 11.67 2.86 -14.92
C GLU A 265 12.95 3.49 -14.36
N ARG A 266 14.11 3.08 -14.86
CA ARG A 266 15.39 3.73 -14.52
C ARG A 266 15.50 5.03 -15.32
N LEU A 267 15.78 6.13 -14.64
CA LEU A 267 16.19 7.38 -15.27
C LEU A 267 17.71 7.50 -15.15
N SER A 268 18.39 7.29 -16.28
CA SER A 268 19.83 7.54 -16.41
C SER A 268 20.03 8.56 -17.51
N PHE A 269 20.36 9.79 -17.13
CA PHE A 269 20.82 10.81 -18.08
C PHE A 269 22.33 10.88 -17.92
N ASP A 270 23.09 10.22 -18.79
CA ASP A 270 24.54 10.00 -18.64
C ASP A 270 25.37 11.31 -18.61
N ASN A 271 25.38 12.04 -17.48
CA ASN A 271 26.03 13.35 -17.28
C ASN A 271 25.79 14.32 -18.46
N HIS A 272 24.57 14.30 -18.98
CA HIS A 272 24.22 15.08 -20.14
C HIS A 272 23.87 16.52 -19.71
N PRO A 273 24.21 17.57 -20.48
CA PRO A 273 23.89 18.95 -20.07
C PRO A 273 22.40 19.20 -19.82
N TRP A 274 21.55 18.35 -20.40
CA TRP A 274 20.09 18.42 -20.34
C TRP A 274 19.49 17.55 -19.22
N GLU A 275 20.32 16.81 -18.47
CA GLU A 275 19.90 15.93 -17.38
C GLU A 275 18.96 16.64 -16.42
N ARG A 276 19.33 17.85 -15.98
CA ARG A 276 18.51 18.61 -15.04
C ARG A 276 17.12 18.90 -15.60
N GLN A 277 17.04 19.38 -16.84
CA GLN A 277 15.77 19.76 -17.47
C GLN A 277 14.90 18.53 -17.73
N LEU A 278 15.48 17.43 -18.24
CA LEU A 278 14.74 16.18 -18.47
C LEU A 278 14.28 15.55 -17.14
N THR A 279 15.07 15.67 -16.07
CA THR A 279 14.68 15.21 -14.73
C THR A 279 13.56 16.07 -14.12
N GLU A 280 13.53 17.37 -14.40
CA GLU A 280 12.43 18.26 -14.02
C GLU A 280 11.15 17.91 -14.79
N LEU A 281 11.25 17.64 -16.10
CA LEU A 281 10.12 17.22 -16.93
C LEU A 281 9.59 15.82 -16.56
N ALA A 282 10.47 14.89 -16.17
CA ALA A 282 10.08 13.56 -15.72
C ALA A 282 9.34 13.57 -14.36
N ASP A 283 9.49 14.63 -13.56
CA ASP A 283 8.82 14.82 -12.28
C ASP A 283 7.42 15.43 -12.42
N LEU A 284 7.03 15.84 -13.64
CA LEU A 284 5.70 16.40 -13.88
C LEU A 284 4.64 15.34 -13.58
N MET A 285 3.78 15.67 -12.63
CA MET A 285 2.59 14.90 -12.27
C MET A 285 1.51 15.07 -13.35
N ASN A 286 0.48 14.21 -13.34
CA ASN A 286 -0.72 14.51 -14.14
C ASN A 286 -1.35 15.83 -13.66
N GLN A 287 -2.03 16.52 -14.56
CA GLN A 287 -2.74 17.79 -14.30
C GLN A 287 -1.79 18.92 -13.87
N TRP A 288 -0.59 18.96 -14.46
CA TRP A 288 0.44 19.96 -14.12
C TRP A 288 0.13 21.36 -14.68
N GLY A 289 -0.79 21.48 -15.64
CA GLY A 289 -1.17 22.75 -16.24
C GLY A 289 -2.47 23.32 -15.68
N GLU A 290 -2.95 24.40 -16.30
CA GLU A 290 -4.13 25.14 -15.83
C GLU A 290 -5.45 24.48 -16.25
N GLN A 291 -5.43 23.63 -17.29
CA GLN A 291 -6.64 23.04 -17.85
C GLN A 291 -7.03 21.73 -17.14
N GLY A 292 -6.06 21.06 -16.51
CA GLY A 292 -6.29 19.86 -15.69
C GLY A 292 -6.40 18.56 -16.49
N ASP A 293 -6.20 18.61 -17.81
CA ASP A 293 -6.18 17.43 -18.70
C ASP A 293 -4.75 17.02 -19.09
N GLU A 294 -3.73 17.76 -18.65
CA GLU A 294 -2.35 17.52 -19.01
C GLU A 294 -1.83 16.22 -18.38
N ARG A 295 -1.05 15.46 -19.16
CA ARG A 295 -0.50 14.18 -18.71
C ARG A 295 0.95 14.31 -18.30
N ALA A 296 1.36 13.46 -17.37
CA ALA A 296 2.77 13.23 -17.10
C ALA A 296 3.49 12.80 -18.38
N ILE A 297 4.73 13.23 -18.55
CA ILE A 297 5.52 12.92 -19.74
C ILE A 297 5.77 11.41 -19.82
N SER A 298 5.47 10.78 -20.96
CA SER A 298 5.73 9.37 -21.13
C SER A 298 7.24 9.07 -21.07
N PHE A 299 7.58 7.87 -20.60
CA PHE A 299 8.97 7.43 -20.60
C PHE A 299 9.55 7.33 -22.00
N THR A 300 8.77 6.81 -22.94
CA THR A 300 9.18 6.69 -24.34
C THR A 300 9.52 8.05 -24.96
N ALA A 301 8.76 9.10 -24.63
CA ALA A 301 9.10 10.46 -25.08
C ALA A 301 10.37 11.00 -24.41
N LEU A 302 10.59 10.74 -23.10
CA LEU A 302 11.80 11.15 -22.38
C LEU A 302 13.06 10.47 -22.94
N ASP A 303 12.99 9.16 -23.20
CA ASP A 303 14.08 8.37 -23.77
C ASP A 303 14.42 8.81 -25.20
N ALA A 304 13.38 9.06 -26.02
CA ALA A 304 13.55 9.62 -27.35
C ALA A 304 14.16 11.03 -27.31
N ALA A 305 13.70 11.90 -26.41
CA ALA A 305 14.25 13.24 -26.23
C ALA A 305 15.71 13.20 -25.78
N GLN A 306 16.07 12.32 -24.85
CA GLN A 306 17.45 12.10 -24.44
C GLN A 306 18.31 11.69 -25.64
N SER A 307 17.85 10.73 -26.45
CA SER A 307 18.55 10.27 -27.64
C SER A 307 18.74 11.36 -28.70
N ILE A 308 17.76 12.26 -28.86
CA ILE A 308 17.85 13.40 -29.78
C ILE A 308 18.82 14.46 -29.23
N LEU A 309 18.71 14.78 -27.94
CA LEU A 309 19.51 15.80 -27.29
C LEU A 309 20.96 15.36 -27.10
N ALA A 310 21.26 14.06 -27.06
CA ALA A 310 22.62 13.51 -26.95
C ALA A 310 23.60 14.07 -28.00
N ASP A 311 23.07 14.40 -29.19
CA ASP A 311 23.84 14.97 -30.30
C ASP A 311 23.91 16.52 -30.25
N VAL A 312 23.24 17.16 -29.29
CA VAL A 312 23.09 18.62 -29.16
C VAL A 312 24.02 19.16 -28.07
N ASN A 313 25.01 19.94 -28.47
CA ASN A 313 25.92 20.57 -27.52
C ASN A 313 25.27 21.77 -26.82
N ALA A 314 25.03 21.67 -25.51
CA ALA A 314 24.35 22.72 -24.74
C ALA A 314 25.16 24.02 -24.50
N THR A 315 26.43 24.04 -24.92
CA THR A 315 27.29 25.23 -24.85
C THR A 315 27.25 26.09 -26.11
N ASP A 316 26.47 25.68 -27.11
CA ASP A 316 26.26 26.46 -28.32
C ASP A 316 25.18 27.54 -28.12
N ASP A 317 25.28 28.66 -28.83
CA ASP A 317 24.30 29.78 -28.77
C ASP A 317 22.90 29.37 -29.28
N ALA A 318 22.75 28.13 -29.75
CA ALA A 318 21.52 27.53 -30.28
C ALA A 318 21.01 26.35 -29.40
N ALA A 319 21.08 26.49 -28.07
CA ALA A 319 20.45 25.55 -27.16
C ALA A 319 18.91 25.52 -27.39
N PRO A 320 18.28 24.36 -27.64
CA PRO A 320 16.84 24.28 -27.80
C PRO A 320 16.09 24.60 -26.50
N GLY A 321 14.88 25.13 -26.66
CA GLY A 321 13.85 24.97 -25.64
C GLY A 321 13.34 23.54 -25.63
N VAL A 322 13.11 22.98 -24.44
CA VAL A 322 12.47 21.67 -24.26
C VAL A 322 11.26 21.87 -23.37
N TYR A 323 10.08 21.55 -23.90
CA TYR A 323 8.79 21.86 -23.29
C TYR A 323 7.92 20.60 -23.21
N PRO A 324 7.08 20.47 -22.17
CA PRO A 324 6.09 19.40 -22.08
C PRO A 324 4.91 19.65 -23.03
N LEU A 325 4.34 18.58 -23.57
CA LEU A 325 3.06 18.61 -24.28
C LEU A 325 1.95 18.08 -23.38
N GLU A 326 0.75 18.64 -23.52
CA GLU A 326 -0.44 18.24 -22.72
C GLU A 326 -0.77 16.75 -22.88
N THR A 327 -0.41 16.14 -24.01
CA THR A 327 -0.64 14.73 -24.32
C THR A 327 0.30 13.76 -23.59
N GLY A 328 1.33 14.26 -22.88
CA GLY A 328 2.40 13.46 -22.30
C GLY A 328 3.61 13.27 -23.22
N GLY A 329 3.70 14.08 -24.27
CA GLY A 329 4.84 14.17 -25.18
C GLY A 329 5.81 15.30 -24.82
N LEU A 330 6.78 15.58 -25.69
CA LEU A 330 7.76 16.66 -25.54
C LEU A 330 7.90 17.46 -26.83
N LEU A 331 8.10 18.76 -26.71
CA LEU A 331 8.49 19.65 -27.80
C LEU A 331 9.94 20.07 -27.60
N ILE A 332 10.76 19.89 -28.63
CA ILE A 332 12.12 20.43 -28.70
C ILE A 332 12.13 21.51 -29.79
N GLU A 333 12.48 22.74 -29.44
CA GLU A 333 12.39 23.89 -30.34
C GLU A 333 13.70 24.68 -30.40
N TRP A 334 14.16 24.96 -31.62
CA TRP A 334 15.19 25.96 -31.93
C TRP A 334 14.53 27.14 -32.62
N SER A 335 14.52 28.30 -31.97
CA SER A 335 13.98 29.52 -32.54
C SER A 335 15.00 30.67 -32.51
N ASN A 336 15.13 31.36 -33.64
CA ASN A 336 15.93 32.57 -33.77
C ASN A 336 15.26 33.55 -34.76
N SER A 337 15.90 34.68 -35.08
CA SER A 337 15.31 35.69 -35.97
C SER A 337 15.16 35.25 -37.42
N GLU A 338 15.84 34.18 -37.84
CA GLU A 338 15.94 33.71 -39.23
C GLU A 338 15.21 32.38 -39.47
N SER A 339 15.02 31.54 -38.45
CA SER A 339 14.35 30.26 -38.57
C SER A 339 13.69 29.79 -37.27
N LEU A 340 12.68 28.96 -37.43
CA LEU A 340 12.06 28.15 -36.39
C LEU A 340 12.14 26.68 -36.83
N THR A 341 12.71 25.84 -35.97
CA THR A 341 12.73 24.39 -36.14
C THR A 341 12.20 23.74 -34.87
N SER A 342 11.27 22.81 -35.00
CA SER A 342 10.73 22.06 -33.87
C SER A 342 10.59 20.58 -34.17
N ILE A 343 10.63 19.80 -33.08
CA ILE A 343 10.36 18.38 -33.04
C ILE A 343 9.34 18.16 -31.93
N GLU A 344 8.11 17.81 -32.28
CA GLU A 344 7.18 17.23 -31.32
C GLU A 344 7.39 15.72 -31.26
N ILE A 345 7.50 15.21 -30.04
CA ILE A 345 7.67 13.80 -29.70
C ILE A 345 6.38 13.38 -29.02
N SER A 346 5.61 12.50 -29.65
CA SER A 346 4.39 11.95 -29.07
C SER A 346 4.70 10.97 -27.92
N PRO A 347 3.69 10.60 -27.10
CA PRO A 347 3.87 9.62 -26.02
C PRO A 347 4.36 8.22 -26.46
N ASP A 348 4.18 7.87 -27.74
CA ASP A 348 4.57 6.61 -28.37
C ASP A 348 5.81 6.76 -29.28
N ALA A 349 6.53 7.89 -29.18
CA ALA A 349 7.71 8.22 -29.97
C ALA A 349 7.49 8.22 -31.49
N THR A 350 6.34 8.71 -31.92
CA THR A 350 6.20 9.32 -33.25
C THR A 350 6.68 10.76 -33.21
N PHE A 351 7.27 11.23 -34.30
CA PHE A 351 7.91 12.53 -34.39
C PHE A 351 7.22 13.38 -35.44
N GLU A 352 6.75 14.57 -35.05
CA GLU A 352 6.33 15.62 -35.96
C GLU A 352 7.45 16.65 -36.07
N LEU A 353 8.01 16.77 -37.29
CA LEU A 353 9.15 17.60 -37.61
C LEU A 353 8.67 18.83 -38.37
N PHE A 354 8.99 20.01 -37.86
CA PHE A 354 8.60 21.26 -38.47
C PHE A 354 9.80 22.20 -38.63
N LYS A 355 9.94 22.80 -39.81
CA LYS A 355 10.91 23.88 -40.04
C LYS A 355 10.34 24.99 -40.91
N ILE A 356 10.67 26.23 -40.60
CA ILE A 356 10.34 27.39 -41.41
C ILE A 356 11.44 28.44 -41.32
N LYS A 357 11.79 29.04 -42.46
CA LYS A 357 12.69 30.20 -42.53
C LYS A 357 11.91 31.49 -42.65
N ARG A 358 12.50 32.60 -42.21
CA ARG A 358 11.89 33.95 -42.21
C ARG A 358 11.36 34.39 -43.58
N ASP A 359 12.00 33.98 -44.66
CA ASP A 359 11.63 34.31 -46.04
C ASP A 359 10.58 33.37 -46.64
N GLN A 360 10.23 32.29 -45.95
CA GLN A 360 9.21 31.33 -46.35
C GLN A 360 7.84 31.71 -45.79
N ARG A 361 6.79 31.49 -46.60
CA ARG A 361 5.38 31.69 -46.19
C ARG A 361 4.70 30.42 -45.68
N GLN A 362 5.32 29.27 -45.92
CA GLN A 362 4.84 27.95 -45.52
C GLN A 362 6.03 27.18 -44.95
N GLY A 363 5.85 26.57 -43.79
CA GLY A 363 6.83 25.66 -43.21
C GLY A 363 6.76 24.29 -43.88
N GLU A 364 7.83 23.53 -43.69
CA GLU A 364 7.91 22.12 -44.05
C GLU A 364 7.51 21.31 -42.81
N LEU A 365 6.48 20.47 -42.98
CA LEU A 365 5.97 19.56 -41.96
C LEU A 365 6.15 18.13 -42.44
N SER A 366 6.70 17.26 -41.60
CA SER A 366 6.80 15.84 -41.88
C SER A 366 6.65 15.02 -40.60
N GLU A 367 6.06 13.84 -40.72
CA GLU A 367 5.89 12.89 -39.63
C GLU A 367 6.74 11.65 -39.88
N THR A 368 7.41 11.14 -38.85
CA THR A 368 8.18 9.90 -38.93
C THR A 368 8.18 9.17 -37.59
N PRO A 369 8.12 7.83 -37.56
CA PRO A 369 8.37 7.05 -36.34
C PRO A 369 9.86 6.72 -36.14
N ASN A 370 10.74 7.15 -37.06
CA ASN A 370 12.13 6.72 -37.09
C ASN A 370 13.06 7.83 -36.59
N ILE A 371 13.69 7.59 -35.43
CA ILE A 371 14.62 8.52 -34.80
C ILE A 371 15.83 8.88 -35.68
N ALA A 372 16.24 8.02 -36.61
CA ALA A 372 17.34 8.32 -37.52
C ALA A 372 16.99 9.45 -38.50
N ASP A 373 15.71 9.54 -38.90
CA ASP A 373 15.22 10.62 -39.77
C ASP A 373 15.20 11.95 -38.99
N VAL A 374 14.87 11.89 -37.70
CA VAL A 374 14.93 13.04 -36.77
C VAL A 374 16.36 13.54 -36.61
N GLN A 375 17.32 12.64 -36.40
CA GLN A 375 18.75 13.01 -36.30
C GLN A 375 19.29 13.61 -37.61
N ALA A 376 18.83 13.12 -38.76
CA ALA A 376 19.19 13.68 -40.05
C ALA A 376 18.59 15.09 -40.23
N PHE A 377 17.32 15.26 -39.89
CA PHE A 377 16.63 16.55 -39.89
C PHE A 377 17.33 17.57 -38.99
N MET A 378 17.73 17.15 -37.78
CA MET A 378 18.49 17.95 -36.82
C MET A 378 19.80 18.48 -37.38
N LYS A 379 20.58 17.62 -38.05
CA LYS A 379 21.86 17.99 -38.67
C LYS A 379 21.69 18.98 -39.84
N GLU A 380 20.53 18.98 -40.48
CA GLU A 380 20.20 19.95 -41.53
C GLU A 380 19.77 21.31 -40.94
N ALA A 381 19.05 21.29 -39.82
CA ALA A 381 18.48 22.47 -39.17
C ALA A 381 19.49 23.28 -38.33
N THR A 382 20.55 22.64 -37.84
CA THR A 382 21.59 23.25 -36.97
C THR A 382 22.85 23.69 -37.73
N ARG A 383 22.84 23.59 -39.07
CA ARG A 383 23.87 24.13 -39.96
C ARG A 383 23.47 25.48 -40.53
#